data_AF-A0AAU6LF84-F1
#
_entry.id   AF-A0AAU6LF84-F1
#
_cell.length_a   1.000
_cell.length_b   1.000
_cell.length_c   1.000
_cell.angle_alpha   90.00
_cell.angle_beta   90.00
_cell.angle_gamma   90.00
#
_symmetry.space_group_name_H-M   'P 1'
#
loop_
_entity.id
_entity.type
_entity.pdbx_description
1 polymer ?
#
loop_
_entity_poly.entity_id
_entity_poly.type
_entity_poly.pdbx_seq_one_letter_code
_entity_poly.pdbx_strand_id
1 'polypeptide(L)'
;MMTTVTYAYAQVGAGRTRHQVRTDAFHANSLCGRPADRVLSDRDAEKLRDCTRCVKAREAADAQAAEIVEAPAAPAAETDRPATITTRVVEGVVVSHNGTARGSLPKHTDNPDVHAALAALKGLHLAVLTDEGHEEATDYGYMVEPRGDGRVAVYWVRACDIVEADGRPFRVELQIARDRLADAGWLVEAMSRNCVFAWTPGSVETAPAEPAGRPAAVEAPAETEQPAAPAPAPAMNAVQARAAVIEAFPDARRFEIHRGTGGELLGYTFQVDRLHATQYGWVTPAATCARTLERQRSEARAMLPAQVADDRRTTDRAAARAAVATLPLDQAKRTALRSHPNAQEFRACKTPAGEFLGWTFKAGSRFRAVFGWVNADGTLGQATESYRGTIEDMLVKYAELNARPALPKRTRDPQRDAELTLLRGLLGEVRTAARHGDMDDIRRALADFDQDIDHITG
;
A
#
# COMPACT_ATOMS: atom_id res chain seq x y z
N MET A 1 10.09 19.03 31.17
CA MET A 1 11.07 18.02 31.60
C MET A 1 11.77 17.53 30.36
N MET A 2 13.10 17.68 30.25
CA MET A 2 13.83 17.17 29.07
C MET A 2 13.86 15.65 29.15
N THR A 3 13.29 14.99 28.14
CA THR A 3 13.30 13.52 28.05
C THR A 3 14.69 13.07 27.66
N THR A 4 15.47 12.56 28.61
CA THR A 4 16.78 11.98 28.31
C THR A 4 16.61 10.73 27.45
N VAL A 5 17.10 10.77 26.22
CA VAL A 5 17.12 9.59 25.34
C VAL A 5 18.04 8.54 25.96
N THR A 6 17.50 7.36 26.20
CA THR A 6 18.22 6.22 26.79
C THR A 6 18.53 5.18 25.72
N TYR A 7 19.71 4.56 25.82
CA TYR A 7 20.20 3.57 24.86
C TYR A 7 20.56 2.26 25.57
N ALA A 8 20.30 1.14 24.93
CA ALA A 8 20.74 -0.19 25.37
C ALA A 8 21.57 -0.88 24.28
N TYR A 9 22.42 -1.82 24.67
CA TYR A 9 23.16 -2.66 23.73
C TYR A 9 22.29 -3.82 23.24
N ALA A 10 22.45 -4.21 21.97
CA ALA A 10 21.69 -5.28 21.35
C ALA A 10 22.53 -6.09 20.37
N GLN A 11 22.10 -7.33 20.12
CA GLN A 11 22.68 -8.22 19.13
C GLN A 11 21.81 -8.22 17.85
N VAL A 12 22.47 -8.22 16.69
CA VAL A 12 21.84 -8.31 15.36
C VAL A 12 22.46 -9.48 14.60
N GLY A 13 21.64 -10.49 14.29
CA GLY A 13 22.05 -11.77 13.75
C GLY A 13 23.01 -12.56 14.65
N ALA A 14 23.73 -13.50 14.03
CA ALA A 14 24.88 -14.19 14.64
C ALA A 14 26.15 -13.31 14.73
N GLY A 15 26.01 -11.98 14.64
CA GLY A 15 27.12 -11.04 14.56
C GLY A 15 27.97 -10.97 15.83
N ARG A 16 29.26 -10.69 15.66
CA ARG A 16 30.23 -10.45 16.76
C ARG A 16 30.32 -8.97 17.19
N THR A 17 29.36 -8.17 16.76
CA THR A 17 29.30 -6.73 17.03
C THR A 17 28.08 -6.38 17.87
N ARG A 18 28.25 -5.54 18.89
CA ARG A 18 27.13 -4.96 19.62
C ARG A 18 26.59 -3.74 18.88
N HIS A 19 25.28 -3.67 18.80
CA HIS A 19 24.52 -2.56 18.25
C HIS A 19 23.90 -1.76 19.39
N GLN A 20 23.51 -0.53 19.13
CA GLN A 20 22.76 0.29 20.10
C GLN A 20 21.32 0.42 19.63
N VAL A 21 20.37 0.28 20.55
CA VAL A 21 18.93 0.48 20.34
C VAL A 21 18.45 1.58 21.28
N ARG A 22 17.47 2.35 20.84
CA ARG A 22 16.77 3.34 21.68
C ARG A 22 15.76 2.63 22.57
N THR A 23 15.81 2.85 23.88
CA THR A 23 14.89 2.19 24.84
C THR A 23 13.54 2.89 24.94
N ASP A 24 13.42 4.11 24.40
CA ASP A 24 12.17 4.86 24.29
C ASP A 24 11.37 4.51 23.02
N ALA A 25 11.93 3.73 22.09
CA ALA A 25 11.26 3.31 20.87
C ALA A 25 10.55 1.96 21.04
N PHE A 26 9.29 1.89 20.59
CA PHE A 26 8.45 0.68 20.66
C PHE A 26 8.95 -0.49 19.79
N HIS A 27 9.87 -0.23 18.86
CA HIS A 27 10.49 -1.25 18.00
C HIS A 27 12.00 -1.30 18.24
N ALA A 28 12.53 -2.49 18.51
CA ALA A 28 13.94 -2.75 18.79
C ALA A 28 14.81 -2.68 17.51
N ASN A 29 14.69 -1.62 16.72
CA ASN A 29 15.62 -1.38 15.62
C ASN A 29 16.91 -0.77 16.17
N SER A 30 18.05 -1.34 15.78
CA SER A 30 19.34 -0.73 16.04
C SER A 30 19.46 0.63 15.32
N LEU A 31 20.28 1.52 15.86
CA LEU A 31 20.54 2.84 15.26
C LEU A 31 21.09 2.77 13.81
N CYS A 32 21.62 1.61 13.38
CA CYS A 32 22.04 1.40 12.00
C CYS A 32 20.94 0.84 11.08
N GLY A 33 19.68 0.83 11.51
CA GLY A 33 18.51 0.42 10.72
C GLY A 33 18.31 -1.09 10.59
N ARG A 34 19.01 -1.91 11.39
CA ARG A 34 18.84 -3.37 11.40
C ARG A 34 17.98 -3.81 12.58
N PRO A 35 17.08 -4.79 12.42
CA PRO A 35 16.28 -5.31 13.53
C PRO A 35 17.21 -5.98 14.57
N ALA A 36 17.01 -5.67 15.84
CA ALA A 36 17.71 -6.36 16.92
C ALA A 36 17.02 -7.69 17.24
N ASP A 37 17.82 -8.74 17.41
CA ASP A 37 17.32 -10.06 17.81
C ASP A 37 17.09 -10.11 19.33
N ARG A 38 18.00 -9.51 20.09
CA ARG A 38 17.90 -9.40 21.56
C ARG A 38 18.68 -8.22 22.12
N VAL A 39 18.19 -7.67 23.23
CA VAL A 39 18.92 -6.71 24.06
C VAL A 39 19.95 -7.47 24.91
N LEU A 40 21.16 -6.93 25.01
CA LEU A 40 22.28 -7.53 25.74
C LEU A 40 22.39 -6.93 27.14
N SER A 41 22.81 -7.76 28.09
CA SER A 41 23.32 -7.27 29.38
C SER A 41 24.67 -6.56 29.17
N ASP A 42 25.04 -5.65 30.07
CA ASP A 42 26.34 -4.96 30.00
C ASP A 42 27.51 -5.96 29.93
N ARG A 43 27.44 -7.04 30.72
CA ARG A 43 28.44 -8.11 30.75
C ARG A 43 28.58 -8.86 29.42
N ASP A 44 27.48 -9.04 28.68
CA ASP A 44 27.54 -9.68 27.36
C ASP A 44 27.95 -8.69 26.27
N ALA A 45 27.56 -7.43 26.41
CA ALA A 45 27.99 -6.36 25.52
C ALA A 45 29.51 -6.15 25.57
N GLU A 46 30.15 -6.23 26.73
CA GLU A 46 31.61 -6.08 26.86
C GLU A 46 32.43 -7.08 26.03
N LYS A 47 31.87 -8.24 25.68
CA LYS A 47 32.54 -9.28 24.90
C LYS A 47 32.52 -9.01 23.38
N LEU A 48 31.75 -8.02 22.93
CA LEU A 48 31.50 -7.73 21.52
C LEU A 48 32.12 -6.39 21.11
N ARG A 49 32.49 -6.27 19.82
CA ARG A 49 33.01 -5.00 19.28
C ARG A 49 31.87 -4.04 18.96
N ASP A 50 32.08 -2.73 19.13
CA ASP A 50 31.07 -1.73 18.77
C ASP A 50 30.81 -1.67 17.26
N CYS A 51 29.53 -1.60 16.88
CA CYS A 51 29.14 -1.29 15.53
C CYS A 51 29.45 0.19 15.22
N THR A 52 30.40 0.46 14.33
CA THR A 52 30.81 1.83 13.96
C THR A 52 29.65 2.70 13.48
N ARG A 53 28.65 2.11 12.81
CA ARG A 53 27.45 2.85 12.36
C ARG A 53 26.56 3.29 13.52
N CYS A 54 26.38 2.42 14.53
CA CYS A 54 25.57 2.76 15.70
C CYS A 54 26.25 3.86 16.53
N VAL A 55 27.57 3.79 16.70
CA VAL A 55 28.36 4.81 17.40
C VAL A 55 28.18 6.18 16.75
N LYS A 56 28.40 6.27 15.42
CA LYS A 56 28.22 7.54 14.68
C LYS A 56 26.79 8.08 14.75
N ALA A 57 25.79 7.20 14.68
CA ALA A 57 24.39 7.61 14.76
C ALA A 57 24.03 8.17 16.15
N ARG A 58 24.58 7.57 17.22
CA ARG A 58 24.44 8.08 18.58
C ARG A 58 25.14 9.43 18.74
N GLU A 59 26.38 9.57 18.29
CA GLU A 59 27.12 10.83 18.34
C GLU A 59 26.36 11.96 17.62
N ALA A 60 25.75 11.68 16.46
CA ALA A 60 24.92 12.64 15.74
C ALA A 60 23.65 13.02 16.51
N ALA A 61 22.97 12.06 17.16
CA ALA A 61 21.81 12.31 17.98
C ALA A 61 22.16 13.13 19.24
N ASP A 62 23.30 12.84 19.87
CA ASP A 62 23.81 13.57 21.04
C ASP A 62 24.18 15.02 20.64
N ALA A 63 24.80 15.22 19.48
CA ALA A 63 25.11 16.56 18.94
C ALA A 63 23.85 17.37 18.63
N GLN A 64 22.84 16.75 18.01
CA GLN A 64 21.56 17.40 17.74
C GLN A 64 20.82 17.77 19.03
N ALA A 65 20.87 16.92 20.05
CA ALA A 65 20.29 17.21 21.34
C ALA A 65 20.99 18.41 22.02
N ALA A 66 22.32 18.53 21.90
CA ALA A 66 23.08 19.66 22.42
C ALA A 66 22.71 20.98 21.72
N GLU A 67 22.54 20.97 20.40
CA GLU A 67 22.15 22.15 19.61
C GLU A 67 20.77 22.70 20.04
N ILE A 68 19.82 21.82 20.35
CA ILE A 68 18.47 22.21 20.81
C ILE A 68 18.52 22.92 22.18
N VAL A 69 19.48 22.59 23.04
CA VAL A 69 19.62 23.20 24.37
C VAL A 69 20.26 24.59 24.31
N GLU A 70 21.09 24.86 23.29
CA GLU A 70 21.86 26.11 23.17
C GLU A 70 21.13 27.22 22.41
N ALA A 71 19.94 26.96 21.85
CA ALA A 71 19.11 28.00 21.26
C ALA A 71 18.65 29.00 22.34
N PRO A 72 19.09 30.28 22.29
CA PRO A 72 18.76 31.26 23.32
C PRO A 72 17.26 31.49 23.37
N ALA A 73 16.68 31.31 24.56
CA ALA A 73 15.28 31.60 24.82
C ALA A 73 14.97 33.05 24.42
N ALA A 74 14.14 33.22 23.39
CA ALA A 74 13.60 34.52 23.03
C ALA A 74 12.91 35.13 24.27
N PRO A 75 13.13 36.43 24.56
CA PRO A 75 12.57 37.05 25.75
C PRO A 75 11.04 36.98 25.71
N ALA A 76 10.46 36.37 26.74
CA ALA A 76 9.02 36.26 26.93
C ALA A 76 8.40 37.66 27.00
N ALA A 77 7.53 37.98 26.05
CA ALA A 77 6.70 39.17 26.10
C ALA A 77 5.66 39.00 27.22
N GLU A 78 5.83 39.80 28.26
CA GLU A 78 4.93 40.00 29.40
C GLU A 78 3.55 40.41 28.89
N THR A 79 2.55 39.52 29.03
CA THR A 79 1.17 39.80 28.62
C THR A 79 0.34 40.13 29.85
N ASP A 80 -0.25 41.32 29.78
CA ASP A 80 -1.05 41.99 30.79
C ASP A 80 -2.36 41.27 31.13
N ARG A 81 -2.85 41.56 32.34
CA ARG A 81 -4.08 41.03 33.00
C ARG A 81 -5.35 41.01 32.12
N PRO A 82 -6.27 40.03 32.31
CA PRO A 82 -7.55 40.02 31.62
C PRO A 82 -8.53 41.03 32.24
N ALA A 83 -9.05 41.95 31.42
CA ALA A 83 -10.19 42.78 31.74
C ALA A 83 -11.51 42.03 31.51
N THR A 84 -12.49 42.36 32.36
CA THR A 84 -13.85 41.84 32.42
C THR A 84 -14.56 41.88 31.05
N ILE A 85 -15.01 40.72 30.57
CA ILE A 85 -15.70 40.57 29.27
C ILE A 85 -17.18 40.91 29.46
N THR A 86 -17.62 42.05 28.94
CA THR A 86 -19.01 42.30 28.55
C THR A 86 -19.22 41.79 27.12
N THR A 87 -20.06 40.76 26.97
CA THR A 87 -20.44 40.21 25.67
C THR A 87 -21.21 41.23 24.83
N ARG A 88 -20.59 41.67 23.73
CA ARG A 88 -21.26 42.33 22.61
C ARG A 88 -21.00 41.48 21.36
N VAL A 89 -22.05 41.12 20.64
CA VAL A 89 -21.96 40.40 19.36
C VAL A 89 -21.27 41.32 18.36
N VAL A 90 -20.10 40.90 17.87
CA VAL A 90 -19.35 41.57 16.79
C VAL A 90 -19.35 40.62 15.60
N GLU A 91 -19.93 41.04 14.48
CA GLU A 91 -19.77 40.36 13.20
C GLU A 91 -18.30 40.49 12.76
N GLY A 92 -17.63 39.36 12.53
CA GLY A 92 -16.26 39.30 12.02
C GLY A 92 -15.18 38.78 12.99
N VAL A 93 -15.51 37.88 13.93
CA VAL A 93 -14.49 37.21 14.76
C VAL A 93 -13.72 36.20 13.92
N VAL A 94 -12.46 36.51 13.60
CA VAL A 94 -11.49 35.52 13.13
C VAL A 94 -11.02 34.74 14.36
N VAL A 95 -11.50 33.50 14.50
CA VAL A 95 -11.00 32.58 15.53
C VAL A 95 -9.65 32.06 15.06
N SER A 96 -8.57 32.48 15.72
CA SER A 96 -7.25 31.89 15.53
C SER A 96 -7.11 30.71 16.49
N HIS A 97 -7.01 29.51 15.94
CA HIS A 97 -6.57 28.32 16.66
C HIS A 97 -5.03 28.32 16.74
N ASN A 98 -4.46 27.77 17.82
CA ASN A 98 -3.00 27.61 18.02
C ASN A 98 -2.36 26.58 17.06
N GLY A 99 -2.92 26.41 15.86
CA GLY A 99 -2.42 25.50 14.83
C GLY A 99 -2.58 24.02 15.15
N THR A 100 -3.20 23.61 16.27
CA THR A 100 -3.36 22.20 16.67
C THR A 100 -4.77 21.89 17.16
N ALA A 101 -5.26 20.68 16.87
CA ALA A 101 -6.54 20.16 17.35
C ALA A 101 -6.45 18.66 17.64
N ARG A 102 -7.29 18.16 18.58
CA ARG A 102 -7.29 16.77 19.02
C ARG A 102 -8.52 16.04 18.48
N GLY A 103 -8.30 15.01 17.68
CA GLY A 103 -9.32 14.17 17.08
C GLY A 103 -9.92 14.72 15.78
N SER A 104 -9.51 15.89 15.32
CA SER A 104 -9.95 16.50 14.06
C SER A 104 -8.88 17.45 13.52
N LEU A 105 -8.94 17.81 12.24
CA LEU A 105 -8.15 18.92 11.72
C LEU A 105 -8.61 20.24 12.36
N PRO A 106 -7.72 21.23 12.60
CA PRO A 106 -8.12 22.45 13.31
C PRO A 106 -9.26 23.22 12.63
N LYS A 107 -9.25 23.27 11.29
CA LYS A 107 -10.35 23.84 10.46
C LYS A 107 -11.73 23.17 10.63
N HIS A 108 -11.80 22.03 11.30
CA HIS A 108 -13.03 21.28 11.55
C HIS A 108 -13.41 21.25 13.04
N THR A 109 -12.66 21.92 13.90
CA THR A 109 -12.86 21.87 15.35
C THR A 109 -14.25 22.34 15.75
N ASP A 110 -14.78 23.37 15.10
CA ASP A 110 -16.09 23.95 15.43
C ASP A 110 -17.27 23.26 14.72
N ASN A 111 -17.04 22.16 13.98
CA ASN A 111 -18.11 21.47 13.28
C ASN A 111 -18.95 20.64 14.30
N PRO A 112 -20.29 20.82 14.34
CA PRO A 112 -21.13 20.15 15.33
C PRO A 112 -21.14 18.62 15.19
N ASP A 113 -21.06 18.10 13.96
CA ASP A 113 -21.01 16.66 13.70
C ASP A 113 -19.70 16.05 14.19
N VAL A 114 -18.59 16.79 14.04
CA VAL A 114 -17.28 16.41 14.56
C VAL A 114 -17.31 16.35 16.09
N HIS A 115 -17.84 17.38 16.75
CA HIS A 115 -17.99 17.37 18.21
C HIS A 115 -18.84 16.19 18.71
N ALA A 116 -19.97 15.91 18.05
CA ALA A 116 -20.85 14.81 18.41
C ALA A 116 -20.16 13.46 18.24
N ALA A 117 -19.42 13.26 17.15
CA ALA A 117 -18.65 12.04 16.91
C ALA A 117 -17.51 11.86 17.91
N LEU A 118 -16.77 12.95 18.23
CA LEU A 118 -15.72 12.92 19.25
C LEU A 118 -16.28 12.60 20.64
N ALA A 119 -17.49 13.05 20.96
CA ALA A 119 -18.18 12.67 22.19
C ALA A 119 -18.52 11.16 22.22
N ALA A 120 -18.93 10.56 21.10
CA ALA A 120 -19.15 9.12 20.98
C ALA A 120 -17.86 8.29 21.13
N LEU A 121 -16.72 8.86 20.68
CA LEU A 121 -15.39 8.24 20.79
C LEU A 121 -14.69 8.52 22.14
N LYS A 122 -15.40 9.06 23.13
CA LYS A 122 -14.82 9.41 24.44
C LYS A 122 -14.15 8.20 25.10
N GLY A 123 -12.92 8.40 25.56
CA GLY A 123 -12.09 7.37 26.20
C GLY A 123 -11.18 6.60 25.23
N LEU A 124 -11.30 6.84 23.92
CA LEU A 124 -10.33 6.37 22.94
C LEU A 124 -9.18 7.37 22.76
N HIS A 125 -8.06 6.88 22.21
CA HIS A 125 -6.92 7.72 21.88
C HIS A 125 -7.20 8.57 20.64
N LEU A 126 -7.32 9.88 20.80
CA LEU A 126 -7.53 10.84 19.71
C LEU A 126 -6.20 11.39 19.20
N ALA A 127 -6.01 11.41 17.88
CA ALA A 127 -4.80 11.94 17.24
C ALA A 127 -4.70 13.46 17.45
N VAL A 128 -3.47 13.99 17.57
CA VAL A 128 -3.22 15.45 17.59
C VAL A 128 -2.75 15.87 16.20
N LEU A 129 -3.43 16.85 15.61
CA LEU A 129 -3.27 17.25 14.21
C LEU A 129 -2.97 18.75 14.11
N THR A 130 -2.12 19.13 13.16
CA THR A 130 -1.75 20.54 12.90
C THR A 130 -2.49 21.13 11.68
N ASP A 131 -2.44 22.45 11.50
CA ASP A 131 -3.04 23.17 10.37
C ASP A 131 -2.43 22.80 9.01
N GLU A 132 -1.13 22.46 8.99
CA GLU A 132 -0.39 22.05 7.78
C GLU A 132 -0.71 20.61 7.35
N GLY A 133 -1.60 19.93 8.08
CA GLY A 133 -2.03 18.57 7.77
C GLY A 133 -1.16 17.52 8.42
N HIS A 134 -1.13 16.34 7.82
CA HIS A 134 -0.50 15.15 8.38
C HIS A 134 1.02 15.16 8.14
N GLU A 135 1.79 16.19 8.47
CA GLU A 135 3.27 16.08 8.34
C GLU A 135 3.98 16.09 9.69
N GLU A 136 3.34 16.64 10.72
CA GLU A 136 3.89 16.72 12.07
C GLU A 136 2.99 16.08 13.14
N ALA A 137 2.04 15.22 12.74
CA ALA A 137 1.23 14.46 13.70
C ALA A 137 2.13 13.45 14.44
N THR A 138 2.65 13.88 15.59
CA THR A 138 3.58 13.12 16.42
C THR A 138 2.92 11.92 17.12
N ASP A 139 1.59 11.80 17.03
CA ASP A 139 0.79 10.78 17.71
C ASP A 139 -0.02 9.90 16.75
N TYR A 140 -0.34 8.69 17.22
CA TYR A 140 -1.34 7.81 16.62
C TYR A 140 -2.72 8.08 17.24
N GLY A 141 -3.82 7.73 16.58
CA GLY A 141 -5.15 7.82 17.17
C GLY A 141 -6.28 8.02 16.18
N TYR A 142 -7.49 8.20 16.70
CA TYR A 142 -8.67 8.49 15.89
C TYR A 142 -8.70 9.94 15.41
N MET A 143 -9.06 10.11 14.15
CA MET A 143 -9.38 11.39 13.53
C MET A 143 -10.78 11.34 12.91
N VAL A 144 -11.57 12.38 13.16
CA VAL A 144 -12.90 12.59 12.61
C VAL A 144 -12.83 13.72 11.58
N GLU A 145 -13.36 13.46 10.38
CA GLU A 145 -13.49 14.44 9.31
C GLU A 145 -14.97 14.57 8.91
N PRO A 146 -15.54 15.79 8.87
CA PRO A 146 -16.92 15.98 8.44
C PRO A 146 -17.04 15.73 6.93
N ARG A 147 -18.15 15.11 6.53
CA ARG A 147 -18.51 14.87 5.12
C ARG A 147 -19.74 15.67 4.68
N GLY A 148 -20.31 16.49 5.57
CA GLY A 148 -21.53 17.27 5.33
C GLY A 148 -22.79 16.50 5.72
N ASP A 149 -23.90 17.22 5.87
CA ASP A 149 -25.25 16.66 6.07
C ASP A 149 -25.36 15.66 7.25
N GLY A 150 -24.63 15.92 8.34
CA GLY A 150 -24.63 15.02 9.50
C GLY A 150 -23.75 13.78 9.34
N ARG A 151 -23.03 13.63 8.22
CA ARG A 151 -22.14 12.50 7.94
C ARG A 151 -20.70 12.82 8.35
N VAL A 152 -20.05 11.86 8.98
CA VAL A 152 -18.62 11.93 9.33
C VAL A 152 -17.86 10.71 8.80
N ALA A 153 -16.56 10.88 8.59
CA ALA A 153 -15.62 9.80 8.34
C ALA A 153 -14.63 9.72 9.52
N VAL A 154 -14.46 8.52 10.09
CA VAL A 154 -13.53 8.26 11.18
C VAL A 154 -12.38 7.39 10.68
N TYR A 155 -11.17 7.89 10.87
CA TYR A 155 -9.90 7.27 10.50
C TYR A 155 -9.14 6.87 11.76
N TRP A 156 -8.30 5.85 11.62
CA TRP A 156 -7.16 5.66 12.52
C TRP A 156 -5.91 6.15 11.80
N VAL A 157 -5.21 7.10 12.41
CA VAL A 157 -4.00 7.72 11.86
C VAL A 157 -2.81 7.29 12.71
N ARG A 158 -1.68 6.96 12.08
CA ARG A 158 -0.41 6.69 12.76
C ARG A 158 0.72 7.29 11.96
N ALA A 159 1.49 8.19 12.59
CA ALA A 159 2.58 8.90 11.90
C ALA A 159 2.11 9.43 10.54
N CYS A 160 0.94 10.07 10.56
CA CYS A 160 0.31 10.68 9.39
C CYS A 160 -0.27 9.75 8.33
N ASP A 161 -0.09 8.44 8.45
CA ASP A 161 -0.68 7.44 7.55
C ASP A 161 -2.02 6.91 8.07
N ILE A 162 -2.95 6.66 7.15
CA ILE A 162 -4.24 5.99 7.43
C ILE A 162 -4.22 4.48 7.13
N VAL A 163 -3.03 3.95 6.79
CA VAL A 163 -2.76 2.54 6.53
C VAL A 163 -1.49 2.10 7.26
N GLU A 164 -1.35 0.81 7.50
CA GLU A 164 -0.12 0.20 7.98
C GLU A 164 1.01 0.32 6.95
N ALA A 165 2.25 0.11 7.38
CA ALA A 165 3.44 0.18 6.52
C ALA A 165 3.41 -0.81 5.33
N ASP A 166 2.56 -1.84 5.39
CA ASP A 166 2.35 -2.80 4.30
C ASP A 166 1.12 -2.50 3.42
N GLY A 167 0.48 -1.35 3.63
CA GLY A 167 -0.69 -0.87 2.90
C GLY A 167 -2.03 -1.46 3.37
N ARG A 168 -2.05 -2.28 4.43
CA ARG A 168 -3.32 -2.76 5.02
C ARG A 168 -3.96 -1.70 5.91
N PRO A 169 -5.30 -1.67 6.00
CA PRO A 169 -5.97 -0.77 6.92
C PRO A 169 -5.91 -1.26 8.37
N PHE A 170 -6.00 -0.33 9.31
CA PHE A 170 -6.08 -0.57 10.76
C PHE A 170 -7.44 -1.16 11.17
N ARG A 171 -7.69 -2.43 10.80
CA ARG A 171 -9.02 -3.06 10.89
C ARG A 171 -9.59 -3.11 12.30
N VAL A 172 -8.75 -3.40 13.30
CA VAL A 172 -9.21 -3.56 14.69
C VAL A 172 -9.65 -2.21 15.25
N GLU A 173 -8.85 -1.18 15.02
CA GLU A 173 -9.10 0.18 15.47
C GLU A 173 -10.34 0.75 14.79
N LEU A 174 -10.50 0.54 13.48
CA LEU A 174 -11.70 0.94 12.75
C LEU A 174 -12.94 0.19 13.25
N GLN A 175 -12.84 -1.09 13.59
CA GLN A 175 -13.95 -1.83 14.19
C GLN A 175 -14.35 -1.26 15.56
N ILE A 176 -13.38 -0.90 16.41
CA ILE A 176 -13.66 -0.27 17.71
C ILE A 176 -14.40 1.07 17.53
N ALA A 177 -13.97 1.92 16.58
CA ALA A 177 -14.66 3.17 16.29
C ALA A 177 -16.10 2.93 15.80
N ARG A 178 -16.29 1.95 14.92
CA ARG A 178 -17.61 1.54 14.44
C ARG A 178 -18.53 1.13 15.60
N ASP A 179 -18.04 0.28 16.49
CA ASP A 179 -18.83 -0.21 17.62
C ASP A 179 -19.21 0.94 18.56
N ARG A 180 -18.27 1.85 18.85
CA ARG A 180 -18.54 3.04 19.68
C ARG A 180 -19.55 4.01 19.09
N LEU A 181 -19.48 4.25 17.78
CA LEU A 181 -20.45 5.10 17.08
C LEU A 181 -21.84 4.46 17.10
N ALA A 182 -21.92 3.16 16.82
CA ALA A 182 -23.18 2.41 16.86
C ALA A 182 -23.81 2.41 18.27
N ASP A 183 -23.00 2.18 19.31
CA ASP A 183 -23.45 2.23 20.72
C ASP A 183 -23.97 3.61 21.12
N ALA A 184 -23.45 4.68 20.51
CA ALA A 184 -23.91 6.06 20.69
C ALA A 184 -25.13 6.42 19.82
N GLY A 185 -25.73 5.44 19.11
CA GLY A 185 -26.92 5.61 18.30
C GLY A 185 -26.68 6.16 16.89
N TRP A 186 -25.42 6.25 16.44
CA TRP A 186 -25.11 6.67 15.08
C TRP A 186 -25.48 5.58 14.07
N LEU A 187 -25.94 5.98 12.89
CA LEU A 187 -26.14 5.05 11.78
C LEU A 187 -24.79 4.83 11.07
N VAL A 188 -24.19 3.67 11.27
CA VAL A 188 -22.87 3.34 10.70
C VAL A 188 -23.04 2.60 9.37
N GLU A 189 -22.37 3.09 8.32
CA GLU A 189 -22.39 2.45 6.99
C GLU A 189 -21.57 1.16 6.95
N ALA A 190 -21.72 0.41 5.85
CA ALA A 190 -20.80 -0.68 5.55
C ALA A 190 -19.35 -0.15 5.50
N MET A 191 -18.47 -0.82 6.25
CA MET A 191 -17.09 -0.37 6.47
C MET A 191 -16.34 -0.22 5.14
N SER A 192 -15.79 0.97 4.89
CA SER A 192 -14.86 1.17 3.79
C SER A 192 -13.50 0.54 4.12
N ARG A 193 -12.55 0.53 3.18
CA ARG A 193 -11.22 -0.04 3.49
C ARG A 193 -10.50 0.73 4.61
N ASN A 194 -10.54 2.05 4.60
CA ASN A 194 -9.62 2.86 5.42
C ASN A 194 -10.32 3.76 6.46
N CYS A 195 -11.66 3.78 6.47
CA CYS A 195 -12.42 4.57 7.43
C CYS A 195 -13.82 3.99 7.69
N VAL A 196 -14.41 4.45 8.78
CA VAL A 196 -15.81 4.22 9.13
C VAL A 196 -16.61 5.47 8.76
N PHE A 197 -17.66 5.31 7.96
CA PHE A 197 -18.64 6.36 7.73
C PHE A 197 -19.81 6.19 8.69
N ALA A 198 -20.27 7.29 9.29
CA ALA A 198 -21.40 7.29 10.19
C ALA A 198 -22.23 8.57 10.05
N TRP A 199 -23.52 8.47 10.36
CA TRP A 199 -24.48 9.57 10.33
C TRP A 199 -24.96 9.90 11.74
N THR A 200 -25.00 11.19 12.07
CA THR A 200 -25.45 11.69 13.36
C THR A 200 -26.91 11.29 13.60
N PRO A 201 -27.29 10.92 14.83
CA PRO A 201 -28.68 10.61 15.15
C PRO A 201 -29.61 11.77 14.76
N GLY A 202 -30.57 11.52 13.88
CA GLY A 202 -31.55 12.51 13.42
C GLY A 202 -31.27 13.18 12.07
N SER A 203 -30.11 12.97 11.43
CA SER A 203 -29.88 13.48 10.06
C SER A 203 -30.44 12.59 8.95
N VAL A 204 -30.96 11.41 9.30
CA VAL A 204 -31.36 10.34 8.37
C VAL A 204 -32.66 10.64 7.62
N GLU A 205 -33.33 11.77 7.86
CA GLU A 205 -34.48 12.19 7.03
C GLU A 205 -34.09 12.39 5.55
N THR A 206 -32.79 12.48 5.25
CA THR A 206 -32.24 12.58 3.89
C THR A 206 -31.13 11.55 3.60
N ALA A 207 -31.13 10.38 4.25
CA ALA A 207 -30.24 9.31 3.80
C ALA A 207 -30.73 8.82 2.42
N PRO A 208 -29.91 8.89 1.34
CA PRO A 208 -30.32 8.37 0.05
C PRO A 208 -30.56 6.88 0.22
N ALA A 209 -31.83 6.48 0.07
CA ALA A 209 -32.21 5.08 0.04
C ALA A 209 -31.28 4.36 -0.94
N GLU A 210 -30.57 3.36 -0.43
CA GLU A 210 -29.81 2.41 -1.23
C GLU A 210 -30.68 2.03 -2.45
N PRO A 211 -30.20 2.22 -3.70
CA PRO A 211 -31.05 2.02 -4.87
C PRO A 211 -31.44 0.55 -5.00
N ALA A 212 -32.56 0.19 -4.38
CA ALA A 212 -33.29 -1.05 -4.57
C ALA A 212 -33.94 -0.99 -5.97
N GLY A 213 -33.14 -1.26 -7.00
CA GLY A 213 -33.61 -1.20 -8.37
C GLY A 213 -32.51 -1.50 -9.37
N ARG A 214 -32.22 -2.80 -9.55
CA ARG A 214 -31.59 -3.27 -10.79
C ARG A 214 -32.65 -3.09 -11.89
N PRO A 215 -32.50 -2.16 -12.85
CA PRO A 215 -33.47 -2.04 -13.93
C PRO A 215 -33.47 -3.34 -14.75
N ALA A 216 -34.68 -3.80 -15.06
CA ALA A 216 -34.94 -4.91 -15.95
C ALA A 216 -34.27 -4.68 -17.32
N ALA A 217 -33.90 -5.80 -17.93
CA ALA A 217 -33.24 -5.91 -19.22
C ALA A 217 -33.77 -4.91 -20.25
N VAL A 218 -32.90 -4.00 -20.68
CA VAL A 218 -33.08 -3.23 -21.90
C VAL A 218 -32.74 -4.16 -23.07
N GLU A 219 -33.67 -4.22 -24.02
CA GLU A 219 -33.59 -4.99 -25.26
C GLU A 219 -32.25 -4.81 -25.99
N ALA A 220 -31.73 -5.94 -26.48
CA ALA A 220 -30.48 -6.05 -27.19
C ALA A 220 -30.46 -5.16 -28.45
N PRO A 221 -29.42 -4.31 -28.64
CA PRO A 221 -29.22 -3.64 -29.91
C PRO A 221 -28.69 -4.63 -30.96
N ALA A 222 -29.05 -4.32 -32.21
CA ALA A 222 -28.78 -5.09 -33.41
C ALA A 222 -27.33 -5.59 -33.53
N GLU A 223 -27.26 -6.84 -33.99
CA GLU A 223 -26.09 -7.61 -34.41
C GLU A 223 -25.12 -6.74 -35.23
N THR A 224 -24.11 -6.21 -34.54
CA THR A 224 -23.01 -5.50 -35.19
C THR A 224 -22.11 -6.57 -35.79
N GLU A 225 -22.05 -6.60 -37.12
CA GLU A 225 -21.24 -7.49 -37.94
C GLU A 225 -19.79 -7.47 -37.45
N GLN A 226 -19.42 -8.50 -36.68
CA GLN A 226 -18.11 -8.63 -36.07
C GLN A 226 -17.08 -8.81 -37.20
N PRO A 227 -16.12 -7.88 -37.37
CA PRO A 227 -15.16 -7.96 -38.47
C PRO A 227 -14.44 -9.31 -38.42
N ALA A 228 -14.39 -9.99 -39.56
CA ALA A 228 -13.80 -11.32 -39.71
C ALA A 228 -12.46 -11.39 -38.97
N ALA A 229 -12.37 -12.35 -38.03
CA ALA A 229 -11.19 -12.50 -37.20
C ALA A 229 -9.93 -12.58 -38.09
N PRO A 230 -8.88 -11.80 -37.78
CA PRO A 230 -7.65 -11.81 -38.57
C PRO A 230 -7.12 -13.24 -38.67
N ALA A 231 -6.67 -13.63 -39.86
CA ALA A 231 -6.09 -14.94 -40.10
C ALA A 231 -5.01 -15.25 -39.04
N PRO A 232 -4.99 -16.46 -38.45
CA PRO A 232 -4.10 -16.77 -37.35
C PRO A 232 -2.65 -16.56 -37.78
N ALA A 233 -1.90 -15.80 -36.98
CA ALA A 233 -0.47 -15.58 -37.20
C ALA A 233 0.26 -16.93 -37.40
N PRO A 234 1.29 -16.98 -38.26
CA PRO A 234 2.02 -18.22 -38.54
C PRO A 234 2.56 -18.81 -37.23
N ALA A 235 2.16 -20.04 -36.94
CA ALA A 235 2.54 -20.74 -35.71
C ALA A 235 4.06 -20.93 -35.64
N MET A 236 4.65 -20.66 -34.47
CA MET A 236 6.08 -20.86 -34.21
C MET A 236 6.52 -22.29 -34.59
N ASN A 237 7.47 -22.41 -35.52
CA ASN A 237 8.02 -23.71 -35.92
C ASN A 237 9.18 -24.15 -35.00
N ALA A 238 9.61 -25.42 -35.13
CA ALA A 238 10.65 -25.98 -34.27
C ALA A 238 12.02 -25.27 -34.38
N VAL A 239 12.34 -24.69 -35.55
CA VAL A 239 13.58 -23.93 -35.77
C VAL A 239 13.55 -22.62 -34.99
N GLN A 240 12.42 -21.91 -35.03
CA GLN A 240 12.19 -20.69 -34.25
C GLN A 240 12.19 -20.99 -32.74
N ALA A 241 11.55 -22.10 -32.32
CA ALA A 241 11.56 -22.55 -30.94
C ALA A 241 13.00 -22.78 -30.43
N ARG A 242 13.83 -23.44 -31.24
CA ARG A 242 15.23 -23.68 -30.91
C ARG A 242 16.03 -22.38 -30.84
N ALA A 243 15.84 -21.48 -31.79
CA ALA A 243 16.53 -20.18 -31.81
C ALA A 243 16.21 -19.34 -30.57
N ALA A 244 14.96 -19.35 -30.09
CA ALA A 244 14.56 -18.63 -28.87
C ALA A 244 15.17 -19.20 -27.57
N VAL A 245 15.55 -20.48 -27.58
CA VAL A 245 16.03 -21.18 -26.38
C VAL A 245 17.56 -21.27 -26.32
N ILE A 246 18.25 -21.34 -27.47
CA ILE A 246 19.68 -21.65 -27.55
C ILE A 246 20.57 -20.64 -26.81
N GLU A 247 20.15 -19.38 -26.71
CA GLU A 247 20.89 -18.33 -26.01
C GLU A 247 20.92 -18.59 -24.49
N ALA A 248 19.78 -18.97 -23.91
CA ALA A 248 19.66 -19.27 -22.48
C ALA A 248 20.11 -20.70 -22.14
N PHE A 249 19.92 -21.64 -23.07
CA PHE A 249 20.22 -23.06 -22.89
C PHE A 249 20.92 -23.63 -24.14
N PRO A 250 22.25 -23.45 -24.28
CA PRO A 250 23.00 -23.87 -25.47
C PRO A 250 22.87 -25.36 -25.83
N ASP A 251 22.72 -26.21 -24.81
CA ASP A 251 22.62 -27.66 -24.94
C ASP A 251 21.18 -28.17 -25.15
N ALA A 252 20.21 -27.27 -25.38
CA ALA A 252 18.81 -27.65 -25.59
C ALA A 252 18.65 -28.52 -26.85
N ARG A 253 18.04 -29.70 -26.66
CA ARG A 253 17.80 -30.70 -27.70
C ARG A 253 16.44 -31.38 -27.51
N ARG A 254 16.07 -32.25 -28.46
CA ARG A 254 14.81 -33.03 -28.43
C ARG A 254 13.56 -32.18 -28.15
N PHE A 255 13.31 -31.21 -29.03
CA PHE A 255 12.13 -30.36 -28.96
C PHE A 255 10.88 -31.17 -29.31
N GLU A 256 9.87 -31.12 -28.45
CA GLU A 256 8.58 -31.77 -28.65
C GLU A 256 7.46 -30.75 -28.62
N ILE A 257 6.66 -30.73 -29.69
CA ILE A 257 5.52 -29.84 -29.84
C ILE A 257 4.41 -30.23 -28.85
N HIS A 258 3.82 -29.24 -28.20
CA HIS A 258 2.65 -29.44 -27.36
C HIS A 258 1.47 -28.61 -27.83
N ARG A 259 0.35 -29.29 -28.07
CA ARG A 259 -0.93 -28.69 -28.46
C ARG A 259 -1.97 -28.87 -27.35
N GLY A 260 -2.82 -27.88 -27.18
CA GLY A 260 -3.95 -27.94 -26.27
C GLY A 260 -5.12 -28.76 -26.84
N THR A 261 -6.23 -28.79 -26.11
CA THR A 261 -7.40 -29.61 -26.45
C THR A 261 -8.08 -29.22 -27.76
N GLY A 262 -7.91 -27.98 -28.22
CA GLY A 262 -8.42 -27.50 -29.52
C GLY A 262 -7.40 -27.61 -30.66
N GLY A 263 -6.27 -28.28 -30.45
CA GLY A 263 -5.18 -28.37 -31.43
C GLY A 263 -4.33 -27.11 -31.53
N GLU A 264 -4.61 -26.08 -30.73
CA GLU A 264 -3.82 -24.85 -30.66
C GLU A 264 -2.40 -25.14 -30.14
N LEU A 265 -1.40 -24.49 -30.73
CA LEU A 265 -0.02 -24.63 -30.28
C LEU A 265 0.14 -23.93 -28.92
N LEU A 266 0.46 -24.70 -27.88
CA LEU A 266 0.83 -24.15 -26.57
C LEU A 266 2.33 -23.87 -26.47
N GLY A 267 3.16 -24.60 -27.21
CA GLY A 267 4.60 -24.37 -27.25
C GLY A 267 5.39 -25.64 -27.55
N TYR A 268 6.65 -25.63 -27.16
CA TYR A 268 7.55 -26.77 -27.24
C TYR A 268 8.15 -27.06 -25.87
N THR A 269 8.33 -28.34 -25.54
CA THR A 269 9.24 -28.74 -24.46
C THR A 269 10.58 -29.13 -25.06
N PHE A 270 11.66 -28.96 -24.30
CA PHE A 270 13.01 -29.35 -24.73
C PHE A 270 13.75 -30.05 -23.60
N GLN A 271 14.75 -30.83 -23.95
CA GLN A 271 15.63 -31.57 -23.05
C GLN A 271 16.99 -30.86 -22.97
N VAL A 272 17.54 -30.74 -21.76
CA VAL A 272 18.91 -30.32 -21.51
C VAL A 272 19.57 -31.43 -20.71
N ASP A 273 20.63 -32.02 -21.26
CA ASP A 273 21.36 -33.07 -20.56
C ASP A 273 22.54 -32.48 -19.81
N ARG A 274 22.55 -32.69 -18.50
CA ARG A 274 23.69 -32.38 -17.63
C ARG A 274 24.38 -33.68 -17.27
N LEU A 275 25.65 -33.57 -16.84
CA LEU A 275 26.57 -34.70 -16.60
C LEU A 275 25.96 -35.88 -15.81
N HIS A 276 24.95 -35.62 -14.95
CA HIS A 276 24.31 -36.62 -14.10
C HIS A 276 22.78 -36.58 -14.10
N ALA A 277 22.16 -35.71 -14.90
CA ALA A 277 20.70 -35.57 -14.88
C ALA A 277 20.19 -35.01 -16.20
N THR A 278 19.10 -35.59 -16.69
CA THR A 278 18.30 -35.00 -17.74
C THR A 278 17.31 -34.02 -17.10
N GLN A 279 17.25 -32.80 -17.61
CA GLN A 279 16.26 -31.81 -17.20
C GLN A 279 15.47 -31.31 -18.41
N TYR A 280 14.30 -30.74 -18.17
CA TYR A 280 13.37 -30.34 -19.22
C TYR A 280 12.92 -28.89 -19.05
N GLY A 281 12.90 -28.15 -20.14
CA GLY A 281 12.36 -26.79 -20.20
C GLY A 281 11.21 -26.69 -21.18
N TRP A 282 10.64 -25.50 -21.29
CA TRP A 282 9.57 -25.19 -22.22
C TRP A 282 9.77 -23.82 -22.87
N VAL A 283 9.14 -23.60 -24.03
CA VAL A 283 9.10 -22.31 -24.74
C VAL A 283 7.73 -22.11 -25.40
N THR A 284 7.13 -20.94 -25.23
CA THR A 284 5.82 -20.58 -25.79
C THR A 284 5.93 -19.97 -27.19
N PRO A 285 4.82 -19.82 -27.94
CA PRO A 285 4.80 -19.13 -29.23
C PRO A 285 5.25 -17.66 -29.17
N ALA A 286 5.19 -17.02 -28.00
CA ALA A 286 5.69 -15.65 -27.79
C ALA A 286 7.21 -15.60 -27.55
N ALA A 287 7.92 -16.71 -27.77
CA ALA A 287 9.34 -16.89 -27.48
C ALA A 287 9.70 -16.74 -25.98
N THR A 288 8.72 -16.79 -25.08
CA THR A 288 8.97 -16.86 -23.63
C THR A 288 9.42 -18.27 -23.29
N CYS A 289 10.57 -18.42 -22.60
CA CYS A 289 11.12 -19.71 -22.20
C CYS A 289 11.22 -19.88 -20.69
N ALA A 290 11.28 -21.14 -20.25
CA ALA A 290 11.42 -21.51 -18.85
C ALA A 290 12.70 -20.93 -18.24
N ARG A 291 12.61 -20.36 -17.04
CA ARG A 291 13.79 -19.87 -16.28
C ARG A 291 14.47 -20.98 -15.47
N THR A 292 13.71 -21.99 -15.11
CA THR A 292 14.15 -23.18 -14.38
C THR A 292 13.88 -24.41 -15.24
N LEU A 293 14.69 -25.44 -15.06
CA LEU A 293 14.51 -26.72 -15.74
C LEU A 293 13.91 -27.72 -14.76
N GLU A 294 12.90 -28.44 -15.21
CA GLU A 294 12.18 -29.45 -14.45
C GLU A 294 12.83 -30.83 -14.55
N ARG A 295 12.56 -31.71 -13.59
CA ARG A 295 13.12 -33.08 -13.61
C ARG A 295 12.39 -33.96 -14.60
N GLN A 296 11.10 -33.72 -14.81
CA GLN A 296 10.29 -34.49 -15.75
C GLN A 296 9.74 -33.62 -16.88
N ARG A 297 9.64 -34.19 -18.09
CA ARG A 297 9.03 -33.48 -19.23
C ARG A 297 7.55 -33.17 -19.02
N SER A 298 6.84 -34.05 -18.31
CA SER A 298 5.44 -33.86 -17.90
C SER A 298 5.24 -32.59 -17.07
N GLU A 299 6.16 -32.30 -16.14
CA GLU A 299 6.15 -31.08 -15.31
C GLU A 299 6.36 -29.85 -16.19
N ALA A 300 7.41 -29.85 -17.02
CA ALA A 300 7.68 -28.76 -17.96
C ALA A 300 6.48 -28.51 -18.90
N ARG A 301 5.83 -29.58 -19.36
CA ARG A 301 4.61 -29.52 -20.18
C ARG A 301 3.42 -28.92 -19.44
N ALA A 302 3.24 -29.25 -18.16
CA ALA A 302 2.13 -28.76 -17.35
C ALA A 302 2.16 -27.23 -17.14
N MET A 303 3.33 -26.61 -17.28
CA MET A 303 3.51 -25.15 -17.15
C MET A 303 3.05 -24.36 -18.39
N LEU A 304 3.02 -24.98 -19.58
CA LEU A 304 2.72 -24.29 -20.84
C LEU A 304 1.34 -23.61 -20.89
N PRO A 305 0.22 -24.23 -20.48
CA PRO A 305 -1.09 -23.56 -20.51
C PRO A 305 -1.13 -22.26 -19.70
N ALA A 306 -0.55 -22.28 -18.50
CA ALA A 306 -0.50 -21.12 -17.62
C ALA A 306 0.32 -19.99 -18.23
N GLN A 307 1.52 -20.31 -18.76
CA GLN A 307 2.36 -19.31 -19.39
C GLN A 307 1.74 -18.73 -20.66
N VAL A 308 1.13 -19.54 -21.53
CA VAL A 308 0.46 -19.04 -22.74
C VAL A 308 -0.67 -18.09 -22.39
N ALA A 309 -1.41 -18.36 -21.31
CA ALA A 309 -2.43 -17.44 -20.82
C ALA A 309 -1.83 -16.12 -20.30
N ASP A 310 -0.68 -16.15 -19.63
CA ASP A 310 0.06 -14.95 -19.21
C ASP A 310 0.62 -14.15 -20.38
N ASP A 311 1.17 -14.82 -21.40
CA ASP A 311 1.66 -14.18 -22.61
C ASP A 311 0.52 -13.49 -23.36
N ARG A 312 -0.65 -14.16 -23.50
CA ARG A 312 -1.86 -13.54 -24.08
C ARG A 312 -2.30 -12.32 -23.29
N ARG A 313 -2.40 -12.41 -21.95
CA ARG A 313 -2.72 -11.26 -21.09
C ARG A 313 -1.75 -10.10 -21.29
N THR A 314 -0.48 -10.39 -21.49
CA THR A 314 0.56 -9.38 -21.70
C THR A 314 0.38 -8.71 -23.07
N THR A 315 0.16 -9.50 -24.13
CA THR A 315 -0.14 -9.00 -25.47
C THR A 315 -1.44 -8.19 -25.50
N ASP A 316 -2.51 -8.68 -24.86
CA ASP A 316 -3.80 -7.99 -24.80
C ASP A 316 -3.66 -6.66 -24.05
N ARG A 317 -2.89 -6.61 -22.96
CA ARG A 317 -2.57 -5.35 -22.27
C ARG A 317 -1.75 -4.40 -23.13
N ALA A 318 -0.77 -4.91 -23.87
CA ALA A 318 0.02 -4.10 -24.78
C ALA A 318 -0.83 -3.56 -25.95
N ALA A 319 -1.71 -4.37 -26.52
CA ALA A 319 -2.66 -3.99 -27.56
C ALA A 319 -3.69 -3.00 -27.04
N ALA A 320 -4.24 -3.23 -25.85
CA ALA A 320 -5.13 -2.28 -25.17
C ALA A 320 -4.40 -0.97 -24.92
N ARG A 321 -3.15 -0.99 -24.45
CA ARG A 321 -2.31 0.21 -24.27
C ARG A 321 -2.06 0.94 -25.59
N ALA A 322 -1.79 0.21 -26.68
CA ALA A 322 -1.61 0.79 -28.01
C ALA A 322 -2.91 1.38 -28.57
N ALA A 323 -4.07 0.76 -28.31
CA ALA A 323 -5.38 1.30 -28.67
C ALA A 323 -5.74 2.53 -27.82
N VAL A 324 -5.27 2.55 -26.58
CA VAL A 324 -5.38 3.64 -25.60
C VAL A 324 -4.42 4.81 -25.91
N ALA A 325 -3.53 4.67 -26.90
CA ALA A 325 -2.60 5.72 -27.34
C ALA A 325 -3.28 7.04 -27.79
N THR A 326 -4.61 7.04 -27.88
CA THR A 326 -5.41 8.27 -27.94
C THR A 326 -6.61 8.17 -27.00
N LEU A 327 -6.43 8.48 -25.71
CA LEU A 327 -7.60 8.83 -24.88
C LEU A 327 -8.21 10.11 -25.46
N PRO A 328 -9.42 10.08 -26.03
CA PRO A 328 -10.01 11.28 -26.61
C PRO A 328 -10.16 12.35 -25.54
N LEU A 329 -9.92 13.61 -25.89
CA LEU A 329 -10.02 14.74 -24.96
C LEU A 329 -11.37 14.74 -24.23
N ASP A 330 -12.46 14.39 -24.91
CA ASP A 330 -13.80 14.36 -24.32
C ASP A 330 -13.96 13.27 -23.25
N GLN A 331 -13.30 12.13 -23.41
CA GLN A 331 -13.27 11.10 -22.38
C GLN A 331 -12.46 11.54 -21.16
N ALA A 332 -11.31 12.18 -21.38
CA ALA A 332 -10.50 12.73 -20.30
C ALA A 332 -11.26 13.83 -19.53
N LYS A 333 -11.96 14.73 -20.23
CA LYS A 333 -12.84 15.74 -19.63
C LYS A 333 -13.93 15.09 -18.78
N ARG A 334 -14.65 14.09 -19.30
CA ARG A 334 -15.69 13.38 -18.54
C ARG A 334 -15.12 12.73 -17.28
N THR A 335 -13.94 12.11 -17.35
CA THR A 335 -13.32 11.54 -16.15
C THR A 335 -12.95 12.61 -15.13
N ALA A 336 -12.25 13.66 -15.53
CA ALA A 336 -11.83 14.72 -14.61
C ALA A 336 -13.02 15.45 -13.99
N LEU A 337 -14.05 15.81 -14.78
CA LEU A 337 -15.22 16.55 -14.32
C LEU A 337 -16.06 15.81 -13.28
N ARG A 338 -15.98 14.47 -13.22
CA ARG A 338 -16.68 13.67 -12.17
C ARG A 338 -16.14 13.94 -10.77
N SER A 339 -14.85 14.23 -10.63
CA SER A 339 -14.22 14.48 -9.32
C SER A 339 -13.84 15.95 -9.12
N HIS A 340 -13.60 16.68 -10.21
CA HIS A 340 -13.24 18.10 -10.22
C HIS A 340 -14.18 18.86 -11.17
N PRO A 341 -15.37 19.30 -10.71
CA PRO A 341 -16.38 19.93 -11.57
C PRO A 341 -15.91 21.20 -12.30
N ASN A 342 -14.83 21.82 -11.83
CA ASN A 342 -14.20 23.01 -12.39
C ASN A 342 -12.90 22.71 -13.17
N ALA A 343 -12.70 21.45 -13.59
CA ALA A 343 -11.56 21.06 -14.42
C ALA A 343 -11.62 21.74 -15.80
N GLN A 344 -10.53 22.40 -16.15
CA GLN A 344 -10.33 23.18 -17.37
C GLN A 344 -8.86 23.07 -17.84
N GLU A 345 -8.52 23.72 -18.95
CA GLU A 345 -7.14 23.77 -19.49
C GLU A 345 -6.46 22.39 -19.61
N PHE A 346 -7.11 21.48 -20.34
CA PHE A 346 -6.58 20.14 -20.60
C PHE A 346 -5.41 20.22 -21.58
N ARG A 347 -4.29 19.56 -21.25
CA ARG A 347 -3.09 19.47 -22.09
C ARG A 347 -2.65 18.02 -22.19
N ALA A 348 -2.39 17.56 -23.42
CA ALA A 348 -1.81 16.25 -23.63
C ALA A 348 -0.39 16.21 -23.06
N CYS A 349 -0.11 15.22 -22.21
CA CYS A 349 1.24 14.93 -21.74
C CYS A 349 1.81 13.79 -22.58
N LYS A 350 3.05 13.95 -23.03
CA LYS A 350 3.75 12.98 -23.86
C LYS A 350 5.14 12.73 -23.30
N THR A 351 5.69 11.54 -23.51
CA THR A 351 7.11 11.25 -23.26
C THR A 351 8.00 12.12 -24.16
N PRO A 352 9.32 12.23 -23.88
CA PRO A 352 10.27 12.86 -24.81
C PRO A 352 10.28 12.20 -26.20
N ALA A 353 9.94 10.91 -26.29
CA ALA A 353 9.80 10.16 -27.54
C ALA A 353 8.45 10.41 -28.27
N GLY A 354 7.56 11.22 -27.69
CA GLY A 354 6.26 11.56 -28.26
C GLY A 354 5.12 10.59 -27.93
N GLU A 355 5.36 9.56 -27.10
CA GLU A 355 4.32 8.62 -26.66
C GLU A 355 3.31 9.34 -25.77
N PHE A 356 2.02 9.17 -26.03
CA PHE A 356 0.95 9.80 -25.26
C PHE A 356 0.79 9.14 -23.89
N LEU A 357 0.94 9.91 -22.81
CA LEU A 357 0.85 9.43 -21.43
C LEU A 357 -0.54 9.66 -20.81
N GLY A 358 -1.23 10.71 -21.24
CA GLY A 358 -2.49 11.13 -20.66
C GLY A 358 -2.75 12.62 -20.83
N TRP A 359 -3.70 13.14 -20.07
CA TRP A 359 -4.06 14.56 -20.04
C TRP A 359 -3.80 15.16 -18.67
N THR A 360 -3.16 16.31 -18.60
CA THR A 360 -3.12 17.14 -17.40
C THR A 360 -4.21 18.21 -17.49
N PHE A 361 -4.85 18.53 -16.38
CA PHE A 361 -5.89 19.57 -16.30
C PHE A 361 -5.63 20.48 -15.11
N LYS A 362 -6.24 21.66 -15.14
CA LYS A 362 -6.24 22.64 -14.06
C LYS A 362 -7.65 22.73 -13.49
N ALA A 363 -7.79 22.73 -12.18
CA ALA A 363 -9.04 22.96 -11.47
C ALA A 363 -8.87 24.17 -10.54
N GLY A 364 -9.94 24.94 -10.33
CA GLY A 364 -9.92 26.13 -9.47
C GLY A 364 -9.66 27.46 -10.18
N SER A 365 -9.74 28.55 -9.42
CA SER A 365 -9.58 29.93 -9.89
C SER A 365 -8.13 30.42 -9.71
N ARG A 366 -7.76 31.56 -10.32
CA ARG A 366 -6.38 32.07 -10.49
C ARG A 366 -5.44 31.93 -9.29
N PHE A 367 -5.92 32.07 -8.05
CA PHE A 367 -5.08 32.02 -6.84
C PHE A 367 -5.14 30.70 -6.07
N ARG A 368 -6.01 29.78 -6.49
CA ARG A 368 -6.19 28.44 -5.90
C ARG A 368 -6.27 27.37 -7.01
N ALA A 369 -5.45 27.54 -8.03
CA ALA A 369 -5.37 26.58 -9.12
C ALA A 369 -4.62 25.34 -8.63
N VAL A 370 -5.29 24.19 -8.69
CA VAL A 370 -4.65 22.88 -8.51
C VAL A 370 -4.62 22.18 -9.87
N PHE A 371 -3.60 21.37 -10.10
CA PHE A 371 -3.41 20.62 -11.31
C PHE A 371 -3.60 19.14 -10.99
N GLY A 372 -4.31 18.43 -11.86
CA GLY A 372 -4.52 16.99 -11.79
C GLY A 372 -4.25 16.34 -13.14
N TRP A 373 -4.35 15.02 -13.21
CA TRP A 373 -4.11 14.29 -14.43
C TRP A 373 -5.06 13.10 -14.62
N VAL A 374 -5.29 12.74 -15.87
CA VAL A 374 -6.01 11.53 -16.31
C VAL A 374 -5.05 10.74 -17.18
N ASN A 375 -4.75 9.50 -16.82
CA ASN A 375 -3.90 8.60 -17.60
C ASN A 375 -4.47 8.31 -18.97
N ALA A 376 -3.65 7.77 -19.86
CA ALA A 376 -4.12 7.24 -21.14
C ALA A 376 -5.27 6.23 -20.94
N ASP A 377 -5.24 5.36 -19.94
CA ASP A 377 -6.32 4.39 -19.67
C ASP A 377 -7.65 5.00 -19.21
N GLY A 378 -7.72 6.33 -19.05
CA GLY A 378 -8.91 7.04 -18.61
C GLY A 378 -9.09 7.07 -17.10
N THR A 379 -8.11 6.63 -16.32
CA THR A 379 -8.11 6.69 -14.85
C THR A 379 -7.64 8.05 -14.34
N LEU A 380 -8.34 8.60 -13.35
CA LEU A 380 -7.97 9.84 -12.68
C LEU A 380 -6.84 9.60 -11.67
N GLY A 381 -5.78 10.41 -11.72
CA GLY A 381 -4.74 10.42 -10.70
C GLY A 381 -5.27 10.93 -9.36
N GLN A 382 -4.84 10.33 -8.25
CA GLN A 382 -5.32 10.70 -6.91
C GLN A 382 -4.72 12.01 -6.39
N ALA A 383 -3.53 12.37 -6.85
CA ALA A 383 -2.83 13.58 -6.40
C ALA A 383 -3.21 14.79 -7.25
N THR A 384 -3.40 15.93 -6.58
CA THR A 384 -3.46 17.24 -7.20
C THR A 384 -2.37 18.12 -6.62
N GLU A 385 -1.75 18.97 -7.44
CA GLU A 385 -0.60 19.78 -7.03
C GLU A 385 -0.76 21.24 -7.44
N SER A 386 0.01 22.14 -6.83
CA SER A 386 -0.01 23.58 -7.16
C SER A 386 0.64 23.91 -8.50
N TYR A 387 1.44 22.99 -9.07
CA TYR A 387 2.19 23.22 -10.30
C TYR A 387 1.95 22.11 -11.33
N ARG A 388 1.72 22.50 -12.59
CA ARG A 388 1.51 21.55 -13.69
C ARG A 388 2.74 20.67 -13.94
N GLY A 389 3.96 21.22 -13.83
CA GLY A 389 5.19 20.48 -14.05
C GLY A 389 5.32 19.28 -13.11
N THR A 390 5.00 19.44 -11.83
CA THR A 390 4.99 18.36 -10.84
C THR A 390 4.03 17.23 -11.25
N ILE A 391 2.85 17.59 -11.77
CA ILE A 391 1.86 16.63 -12.25
C ILE A 391 2.32 15.91 -13.52
N GLU A 392 2.96 16.62 -14.44
CA GLU A 392 3.58 16.01 -15.64
C GLU A 392 4.66 14.99 -15.22
N ASP A 393 5.52 15.32 -14.25
CA ASP A 393 6.53 14.41 -13.70
C ASP A 393 5.91 13.19 -12.98
N MET A 394 4.85 13.41 -12.20
CA MET A 394 4.11 12.32 -11.56
C MET A 394 3.47 11.38 -12.58
N LEU A 395 2.91 11.93 -13.67
CA LEU A 395 2.31 11.14 -14.74
C LEU A 395 3.37 10.32 -15.49
N VAL A 396 4.56 10.87 -15.73
CA VAL A 396 5.71 10.13 -16.28
C VAL A 396 6.10 8.98 -15.35
N LYS A 397 6.31 9.25 -14.05
CA LYS A 397 6.65 8.20 -13.07
C LYS A 397 5.60 7.11 -12.98
N TYR A 398 4.32 7.49 -13.01
CA TYR A 398 3.20 6.55 -13.00
C TYR A 398 3.19 5.68 -14.26
N ALA A 399 3.41 6.27 -15.43
CA ALA A 399 3.52 5.54 -16.69
C ALA A 399 4.72 4.59 -16.69
N GLU A 400 5.87 5.00 -16.16
CA GLU A 400 7.05 4.13 -16.00
C GLU A 400 6.78 2.96 -15.05
N LEU A 401 6.13 3.22 -13.91
CA LEU A 401 5.77 2.17 -12.94
C LEU A 401 4.83 1.13 -13.55
N ASN A 402 3.90 1.55 -14.40
CA ASN A 402 3.00 0.64 -15.11
C ASN A 402 3.59 0.04 -16.38
N ALA A 403 4.61 0.65 -16.96
CA ALA A 403 5.37 0.08 -18.07
C ALA A 403 6.33 -1.01 -17.59
N ARG A 404 6.70 -1.03 -16.31
CA ARG A 404 7.46 -2.15 -15.76
C ARG A 404 6.66 -3.42 -15.97
N PRO A 405 7.24 -4.47 -16.59
CA PRO A 405 6.57 -5.76 -16.64
C PRO A 405 6.22 -6.11 -15.21
N ALA A 406 4.95 -6.49 -14.98
CA ALA A 406 4.52 -6.92 -13.67
C ALA A 406 5.58 -7.89 -13.17
N LEU A 407 6.28 -7.52 -12.08
CA LEU A 407 7.23 -8.44 -11.47
C LEU A 407 6.49 -9.76 -11.36
N PRO A 408 7.06 -10.87 -11.87
CA PRO A 408 6.36 -12.14 -11.86
C PRO A 408 5.86 -12.30 -10.44
N LYS A 409 4.52 -12.36 -10.29
CA LYS A 409 3.92 -12.62 -8.98
C LYS A 409 4.71 -13.80 -8.48
N ARG A 410 5.49 -13.64 -7.39
CA ARG A 410 6.26 -14.74 -6.82
C ARG A 410 5.28 -15.89 -6.80
N THR A 411 5.55 -16.90 -7.64
CA THR A 411 4.71 -18.08 -7.70
C THR A 411 4.61 -18.51 -6.26
N ARG A 412 3.38 -18.47 -5.72
CA ARG A 412 3.13 -18.82 -4.33
C ARG A 412 3.76 -20.18 -4.14
N ASP A 413 4.82 -20.20 -3.36
CA ASP A 413 5.49 -21.43 -3.01
C ASP A 413 4.52 -22.15 -2.06
N PRO A 414 3.85 -23.23 -2.52
CA PRO A 414 2.83 -23.89 -1.71
C PRO A 414 3.43 -24.44 -0.41
N GLN A 415 4.72 -24.76 -0.40
CA GLN A 415 5.44 -25.17 0.80
C GLN A 415 5.56 -24.01 1.78
N ARG A 416 5.91 -22.82 1.28
CA ARG A 416 6.00 -21.60 2.11
C ARG A 416 4.65 -21.12 2.64
N ASP A 417 3.56 -21.31 1.87
CA ASP A 417 2.20 -21.02 2.32
C ASP A 417 1.71 -22.04 3.37
N ALA A 418 2.11 -23.32 3.26
CA ALA A 418 1.86 -24.34 4.28
C ALA A 418 2.64 -24.04 5.57
N GLU A 419 3.93 -23.72 5.47
CA GLU A 419 4.76 -23.27 6.61
C GLU A 419 4.16 -22.05 7.31
N LEU A 420 3.74 -21.03 6.55
CA LEU A 420 3.10 -19.84 7.11
C LEU A 420 1.75 -20.13 7.79
N THR A 421 1.04 -21.15 7.33
CA THR A 421 -0.23 -21.58 7.94
C THR A 421 0.02 -22.29 9.27
N LEU A 422 1.00 -23.19 9.30
CA LEU A 422 1.44 -23.88 10.53
C LEU A 422 1.98 -22.89 11.58
N LEU A 423 2.84 -21.95 11.16
CA LEU A 423 3.37 -20.91 12.04
C LEU A 423 2.27 -20.02 12.64
N ARG A 424 1.20 -19.75 11.88
CA ARG A 424 0.04 -19.00 12.40
C ARG A 424 -0.79 -19.80 13.39
N GLY A 425 -0.94 -21.11 13.18
CA GLY A 425 -1.57 -22.03 14.13
C GLY A 425 -0.83 -22.02 15.47
N LEU A 426 0.49 -22.25 15.42
CA LEU A 426 1.36 -22.24 16.58
C LEU A 426 1.29 -20.93 17.36
N LEU A 427 1.35 -19.79 16.67
CA LEU A 427 1.23 -18.47 17.29
C LEU A 427 -0.13 -18.26 17.99
N GLY A 428 -1.18 -18.91 17.50
CA GLY A 428 -2.50 -18.93 18.14
C GLY A 428 -2.52 -19.75 19.43
N GLU A 429 -1.92 -20.94 19.41
CA GLU A 429 -1.83 -21.84 20.55
C GLU A 429 -0.95 -21.28 21.67
N VAL A 430 0.25 -20.78 21.32
CA VAL A 430 1.16 -20.13 22.28
C VAL A 430 0.50 -18.91 22.92
N ARG A 431 -0.26 -18.10 22.16
CA ARG A 431 -1.04 -16.98 22.72
C ARG A 431 -2.14 -17.44 23.68
N THR A 432 -2.78 -18.57 23.40
CA THR A 432 -3.85 -19.13 24.24
C THR A 432 -3.25 -19.67 25.54
N ALA A 433 -2.18 -20.45 25.47
CA ALA A 433 -1.47 -20.97 26.64
C ALA A 433 -0.88 -19.83 27.50
N ALA A 434 -0.29 -18.80 26.87
CA ALA A 434 0.22 -17.63 27.59
C ALA A 434 -0.86 -16.83 28.33
N ARG A 435 -2.11 -16.84 27.85
CA ARG A 435 -3.25 -16.23 28.55
C ARG A 435 -3.71 -17.02 29.77
N HIS A 436 -3.38 -18.30 29.86
CA HIS A 436 -3.79 -19.17 30.97
C HIS A 436 -2.66 -19.39 31.98
N GLY A 437 -1.47 -18.85 31.72
CA GLY A 437 -0.38 -18.74 32.69
C GLY A 437 0.39 -20.03 32.94
N ASP A 438 0.14 -21.11 32.19
CA ASP A 438 0.85 -22.37 32.35
C ASP A 438 2.01 -22.48 31.35
N MET A 439 3.24 -22.41 31.88
CA MET A 439 4.47 -22.55 31.09
C MET A 439 4.67 -23.96 30.55
N ASP A 440 4.08 -24.98 31.16
CA ASP A 440 4.22 -26.37 30.70
C ASP A 440 3.34 -26.64 29.47
N ASP A 441 2.20 -25.95 29.34
CA ASP A 441 1.38 -26.00 28.12
C ASP A 441 2.08 -25.31 26.93
N ILE A 442 2.81 -24.22 27.17
CA ILE A 442 3.64 -23.58 26.14
C ILE A 442 4.77 -24.52 25.68
N ARG A 443 5.44 -25.19 26.62
CA ARG A 443 6.50 -26.16 26.28
C ARG A 443 5.95 -27.35 25.49
N ARG A 444 4.75 -27.84 25.84
CA ARG A 444 4.10 -28.94 25.12
C ARG A 444 3.75 -28.53 23.69
N ALA A 445 3.12 -27.36 23.50
CA ALA A 445 2.78 -26.86 22.16
C ALA A 445 4.00 -26.66 21.25
N LEU A 446 5.14 -26.24 21.82
CA LEU A 446 6.40 -26.13 21.05
C LEU A 446 6.99 -27.50 20.68
N ALA A 447 6.88 -28.50 21.56
CA ALA A 447 7.38 -29.85 21.29
C ALA A 447 6.56 -30.57 20.21
N ASP A 448 5.22 -30.41 20.24
CA ASP A 448 4.32 -30.98 19.23
C ASP A 448 4.61 -30.38 17.84
N PHE A 449 4.92 -29.07 17.79
CA PHE A 449 5.27 -28.38 16.55
C PHE A 449 6.60 -28.83 15.93
N ASP A 450 7.64 -29.05 16.74
CA ASP A 450 8.92 -29.58 16.24
C ASP A 450 8.70 -30.96 15.59
N GLN A 451 7.82 -31.78 16.18
CA GLN A 451 7.49 -33.11 15.66
C GLN A 451 6.74 -33.04 14.31
N ASP A 452 5.84 -32.07 14.15
CA ASP A 452 5.13 -31.82 12.88
C ASP A 452 6.06 -31.29 11.78
N ILE A 453 7.04 -30.45 12.12
CA ILE A 453 8.06 -29.98 11.15
C ILE A 453 8.91 -31.14 10.65
N ASP A 454 9.36 -32.02 11.55
CA ASP A 454 10.15 -33.19 11.17
C ASP A 454 9.35 -34.13 10.24
N HIS A 455 8.03 -34.22 10.41
CA HIS A 455 7.17 -35.05 9.56
C HIS A 455 6.92 -34.47 8.16
N ILE A 456 7.05 -33.15 8.01
CA ILE A 456 6.86 -32.45 6.72
C ILE A 456 8.18 -32.34 5.94
N THR A 457 9.31 -32.30 6.65
CA THR A 457 10.64 -32.05 6.05
C THR A 457 11.45 -33.33 5.79
N GLY A 458 11.06 -34.47 6.36
CA GLY A 458 11.57 -35.81 6.02
C GLY A 458 10.79 -36.46 4.88
#